data_AF-X1QYG7-F1
#
_entry.id   AF-X1QYG7-F1
#
_cell.length_a   1.000
_cell.length_b   1.000
_cell.length_c   1.000
_cell.angle_alpha   90.00
_cell.angle_beta   90.00
_cell.angle_gamma   90.00
#
_symmetry.space_group_name_H-M   'P 1'
#
loop_
_entity.id
_entity.type
_entity.pdbx_description
1 polymer ?
#
loop_
_entity_poly.entity_id
_entity_poly.type
_entity_poly.pdbx_seq_one_letter_code
_entity_poly.pdbx_strand_id
1 'polypeptide(L)'
;LHTNACGDFQLMSRHYWHLLRGYREADIVAAHVDGILSYASYAAGVKEVILNEPMRIYHIDHDDKFTDRLKVRKPRFEELLSLPFIPMRISNKMTSLYRKFVGDKRKAEAYGIPTVSHSEYLSLCRDIVAGKRSYVFNDDTWGLAQESLKEFIIRTAG
;
A
#
# COMPACT_ATOMS: atom_id res chain seq x y z
N LEU A 1 14.20 -2.42 2.32
CA LEU A 1 12.74 -2.31 2.33
C LEU A 1 12.23 -2.77 0.99
N HIS A 2 11.72 -3.99 0.96
CA HIS A 2 10.94 -4.52 -0.14
C HIS A 2 9.52 -3.95 -0.03
N THR A 3 9.14 -3.07 -0.95
CA THR A 3 7.84 -2.35 -0.90
C THR A 3 7.00 -2.55 -2.15
N ASN A 4 7.40 -3.45 -3.04
CA ASN A 4 6.70 -3.73 -4.28
C ASN A 4 5.98 -5.07 -4.15
N ALA A 5 4.65 -5.05 -4.10
CA ALA A 5 3.84 -6.23 -3.79
C ALA A 5 4.25 -6.92 -2.47
N CYS A 6 4.70 -6.13 -1.48
CA CYS A 6 5.20 -6.68 -0.23
C CYS A 6 4.10 -7.31 0.64
N GLY A 7 2.83 -6.95 0.40
CA GLY A 7 1.68 -7.55 1.08
C GLY A 7 1.44 -9.02 0.75
N ASP A 8 1.97 -9.55 -0.35
CA ASP A 8 1.83 -10.96 -0.71
C ASP A 8 2.51 -11.88 0.31
N PHE A 9 3.68 -11.45 0.80
CA PHE A 9 4.47 -12.18 1.78
C PHE A 9 5.02 -11.22 2.84
N GLN A 10 4.21 -10.94 3.85
CA GLN A 10 4.61 -10.14 5.00
C GLN A 10 4.49 -10.93 6.30
N LEU A 11 5.63 -11.12 6.98
CA LEU A 11 5.70 -11.75 8.30
C LEU A 11 6.35 -10.78 9.29
N MET A 12 5.82 -10.72 10.50
CA MET A 12 6.33 -9.85 11.56
C MET A 12 6.24 -10.55 12.91
N SER A 13 7.18 -10.25 13.81
CA SER A 13 7.05 -10.69 15.20
C SER A 13 5.76 -10.13 15.81
N ARG A 14 5.10 -10.92 16.67
CA ARG A 14 3.93 -10.47 17.42
C ARG A 14 4.16 -9.15 18.17
N HIS A 15 5.33 -9.00 18.81
CA HIS A 15 5.67 -7.79 19.57
C HIS A 15 5.58 -6.53 18.70
N TYR A 16 6.27 -6.52 17.55
CA TYR A 16 6.24 -5.38 16.63
C TYR A 16 4.88 -5.18 15.95
N TRP A 17 4.14 -6.26 15.67
CA TRP A 17 2.78 -6.16 15.14
C TRP A 17 1.86 -5.37 16.08
N HIS A 18 1.92 -5.67 17.38
CA HIS A 18 1.16 -4.93 18.40
C HIS A 18 1.72 -3.52 18.67
N LEU A 19 3.04 -3.34 18.62
CA LEU A 19 3.65 -2.00 18.75
C LEU A 19 3.17 -1.05 17.65
N LEU A 20 3.13 -1.52 16.41
CA LEU A 20 2.71 -0.74 15.24
C LEU A 20 1.19 -0.66 15.11
N ARG A 21 0.47 -1.56 15.78
CA ARG A 21 -1.00 -1.70 15.75
C ARG A 21 -1.49 -2.02 14.35
N GLY A 22 -0.79 -2.93 13.67
CA GLY A 22 -1.12 -3.45 12.34
C GLY A 22 -1.17 -2.41 11.21
N TYR A 23 -1.97 -2.71 10.18
CA TYR A 23 -2.10 -1.86 9.00
C TYR A 23 -2.91 -0.61 9.31
N ARG A 24 -2.53 0.53 8.72
CA ARG A 24 -3.31 1.77 8.78
C ARG A 24 -4.71 1.56 8.18
N GLU A 25 -5.75 1.90 8.94
CA GLU A 25 -7.16 1.76 8.48
C GLU A 25 -7.69 2.97 7.70
N ALA A 26 -7.21 4.17 8.03
CA ALA A 26 -7.73 5.40 7.45
C ALA A 26 -7.26 5.62 6.01
N ASP A 27 -8.22 5.93 5.14
CA ASP A 27 -8.06 6.43 3.77
C ASP A 27 -7.47 5.48 2.73
N ILE A 28 -7.54 4.16 2.93
CA ILE A 28 -6.85 3.24 2.02
C ILE A 28 -7.75 2.11 1.52
N VAL A 29 -8.14 2.18 0.24
CA VAL A 29 -8.49 0.98 -0.52
C VAL A 29 -7.19 0.26 -0.85
N ALA A 30 -6.87 -0.80 -0.10
CA ALA A 30 -5.88 -1.89 -0.27
C ALA A 30 -4.46 -1.56 -0.79
N ALA A 31 -4.31 -0.70 -1.79
CA ALA A 31 -3.04 -0.26 -2.34
C ALA A 31 -2.24 0.54 -1.30
N HIS A 32 -0.97 0.15 -1.13
CA HIS A 32 0.05 0.82 -0.33
C HIS A 32 0.03 0.57 1.19
N VAL A 33 -0.97 -0.11 1.77
CA VAL A 33 -1.01 -0.37 3.23
C VAL A 33 0.20 -1.15 3.71
N ASP A 34 0.62 -2.12 2.90
CA ASP A 34 1.74 -3.02 3.07
C ASP A 34 3.07 -2.26 3.01
N GLY A 35 3.19 -1.35 2.04
CA GLY A 35 4.32 -0.44 1.94
C GLY A 35 4.42 0.50 3.14
N ILE A 36 3.29 1.11 3.55
CA ILE A 36 3.24 1.99 4.73
C ILE A 36 3.68 1.24 5.99
N LEU A 37 3.17 0.02 6.21
CA LEU A 37 3.58 -0.81 7.35
C LEU A 37 5.08 -1.14 7.29
N SER A 38 5.64 -1.37 6.10
CA SER A 38 7.07 -1.62 5.93
C SER A 38 7.93 -0.41 6.33
N TYR A 39 7.53 0.81 5.95
CA TYR A 39 8.19 2.04 6.39
C TYR A 39 8.01 2.32 7.88
N ALA A 40 6.82 2.06 8.43
CA ALA A 40 6.54 2.18 9.85
C ALA A 40 7.41 1.23 10.69
N SER A 41 7.55 -0.02 10.22
CA SER A 41 8.42 -1.04 10.82
C SER A 41 9.87 -0.58 10.84
N TYR A 42 10.36 -0.07 9.72
CA TYR A 42 11.72 0.48 9.63
C TYR A 42 11.95 1.63 10.62
N ALA A 43 11.00 2.57 10.69
CA ALA A 43 11.08 3.70 11.63
C ALA A 43 11.02 3.24 13.11
N ALA A 44 10.35 2.13 13.40
CA ALA A 44 10.33 1.50 14.72
C ALA A 44 11.59 0.66 15.02
N GLY A 45 12.58 0.61 14.13
CA GLY A 45 13.83 -0.13 14.31
C GLY A 45 13.75 -1.61 13.94
N VAL A 46 12.66 -2.07 13.31
CA VAL A 46 12.53 -3.44 12.82
C VAL A 46 13.50 -3.67 11.66
N LYS A 47 14.20 -4.80 11.70
CA LYS A 47 15.08 -5.23 10.61
C LYS A 47 14.33 -6.15 9.66
N GLU A 48 14.36 -5.83 8.37
CA GLU A 48 13.91 -6.70 7.29
C GLU A 48 14.86 -7.90 7.17
N VAL A 49 14.29 -9.10 7.04
CA VAL A 49 15.04 -10.36 6.89
C VAL A 49 14.57 -11.05 5.63
N ILE A 50 15.51 -11.41 4.76
CA ILE A 50 15.24 -12.21 3.56
C ILE A 50 15.40 -13.69 3.94
N LEU A 51 14.31 -14.45 3.83
CA LEU A 51 14.33 -15.89 4.06
C LEU A 51 14.88 -16.59 2.81
N ASN A 52 16.04 -17.22 2.95
CA ASN A 52 16.70 -17.96 1.88
C ASN A 52 16.15 -19.40 1.80
N GLU A 53 16.66 -20.18 0.84
CA GLU A 53 16.38 -21.62 0.78
C GLU A 53 16.64 -22.29 2.15
N PRO A 54 15.78 -23.24 2.59
CA PRO A 54 14.61 -23.79 1.89
C PRO A 54 13.28 -23.08 2.20
N MET A 55 13.31 -21.86 2.78
CA MET A 55 12.13 -21.15 3.29
C MET A 55 11.48 -20.20 2.27
N ARG A 56 11.79 -20.35 0.97
CA ARG A 56 11.23 -19.50 -0.08
C ARG A 56 9.78 -19.89 -0.36
N ILE A 57 8.96 -18.89 -0.61
CA ILE A 57 7.57 -19.05 -1.08
C ILE A 57 7.47 -18.31 -2.42
N TYR A 58 6.73 -18.89 -3.36
CA TYR A 58 6.55 -18.33 -4.70
C TYR A 58 5.11 -17.85 -4.86
N HIS A 59 4.94 -16.61 -5.32
CA HIS A 59 3.64 -16.10 -5.77
C HIS A 59 3.40 -16.62 -7.19
N ILE A 60 2.24 -17.24 -7.43
CA ILE A 60 1.80 -17.59 -8.77
C ILE A 60 1.47 -16.29 -9.50
N ASP A 61 2.12 -16.06 -10.63
CA ASP A 61 1.86 -14.86 -11.43
C ASP A 61 0.41 -14.86 -11.94
N HIS A 62 -0.19 -13.68 -11.96
CA HIS A 62 -1.54 -13.49 -12.47
C HIS A 62 -1.46 -12.82 -13.85
N ASP A 63 -2.11 -13.40 -14.85
CA ASP A 63 -2.19 -12.81 -16.19
C ASP A 63 -2.81 -11.40 -16.18
N ASP A 64 -3.67 -11.14 -15.18
CA ASP A 64 -4.28 -9.84 -14.92
C ASP A 64 -3.59 -9.12 -13.76
N LYS A 65 -3.10 -7.91 -14.03
CA LYS A 65 -2.72 -6.98 -12.94
C LYS A 65 -3.96 -6.64 -12.12
N PHE A 66 -3.80 -6.46 -10.81
CA PHE A 66 -4.81 -5.78 -10.00
C PHE A 66 -5.09 -4.42 -10.63
N THR A 67 -6.19 -4.35 -11.36
CA THR A 67 -6.75 -3.14 -11.93
C THR A 67 -8.00 -2.89 -11.12
N ASP A 68 -8.15 -1.68 -10.61
CA ASP A 68 -9.40 -1.23 -10.00
C ASP A 68 -10.50 -1.39 -11.07
N ARG A 69 -11.24 -2.52 -10.98
CA ARG A 69 -12.18 -3.01 -12.02
C ARG A 69 -13.45 -2.19 -12.09
N LEU A 70 -13.65 -1.27 -11.16
CA LEU A 70 -14.71 -0.27 -11.26
C LEU A 70 -14.49 0.52 -12.55
N LYS A 71 -15.52 0.89 -13.31
CA LYS A 71 -15.36 1.70 -14.52
C LYS A 71 -15.80 3.12 -14.21
N VAL A 72 -14.86 4.05 -14.06
CA VAL A 72 -15.18 5.49 -14.06
C VAL A 72 -15.04 6.00 -15.47
N ARG A 73 -16.04 6.76 -15.91
CA ARG A 73 -16.03 7.44 -17.20
C ARG A 73 -14.81 8.37 -17.25
N LYS A 74 -13.95 8.20 -18.24
CA LYS A 74 -12.82 9.11 -18.44
C LYS A 74 -13.35 10.54 -18.67
N PRO A 75 -12.69 11.58 -18.13
CA PRO A 75 -13.01 12.94 -18.52
C PRO A 75 -12.85 13.10 -20.03
N ARG A 76 -13.72 13.88 -20.67
CA ARG A 76 -13.68 14.11 -22.14
C ARG A 76 -12.30 14.55 -22.65
N PHE A 77 -11.54 15.27 -21.83
CA PHE A 77 -10.18 15.70 -22.17
C PHE A 77 -9.19 14.52 -22.26
N GLU A 78 -9.28 13.55 -21.35
CA GLU A 78 -8.47 12.33 -21.42
C GLU A 78 -8.90 11.43 -22.57
N GLU A 79 -10.19 11.40 -22.90
CA GLU A 79 -10.69 10.71 -24.12
C GLU A 79 -10.08 11.34 -25.37
N LEU A 80 -10.08 12.67 -25.48
CA LEU A 80 -9.45 13.40 -26.58
C LEU A 80 -7.95 13.09 -26.68
N LEU A 81 -7.23 13.11 -25.56
CA LEU A 81 -5.79 12.81 -25.52
C LEU A 81 -5.45 11.36 -25.86
N SER A 82 -6.42 10.44 -25.75
CA SER A 82 -6.24 9.02 -26.09
C SER A 82 -6.48 8.69 -27.57
N LEU A 83 -6.76 9.69 -28.41
CA LEU A 83 -6.96 9.49 -29.84
C LEU A 83 -5.67 9.05 -30.54
N PRO A 84 -5.75 8.14 -31.53
CA PRO A 84 -4.58 7.46 -32.10
C PRO A 84 -3.61 8.37 -32.86
N PHE A 85 -4.03 9.57 -33.23
CA PHE A 85 -3.19 10.57 -33.91
C PHE A 85 -2.34 11.41 -32.94
N ILE A 86 -2.56 11.31 -31.63
CA ILE A 86 -1.77 12.04 -30.63
C ILE A 86 -0.60 11.16 -30.19
N PRO A 87 0.65 11.60 -30.36
CA PRO A 87 1.81 10.84 -29.91
C PRO A 87 1.74 10.50 -28.41
N MET A 88 2.03 9.25 -28.06
CA MET A 88 1.88 8.75 -26.68
C MET A 88 2.67 9.56 -25.64
N ARG A 89 3.86 10.06 -25.99
CA ARG A 89 4.65 10.94 -25.11
C ARG A 89 3.93 12.26 -24.79
N ILE A 90 3.28 12.85 -25.79
CA ILE A 90 2.51 14.10 -25.63
C ILE A 90 1.26 13.82 -24.81
N SER A 91 0.53 12.76 -25.17
CA SER A 91 -0.66 12.31 -24.44
C SER A 91 -0.37 12.09 -22.95
N ASN A 92 0.69 11.35 -22.62
CA ASN A 92 1.08 11.09 -21.23
C ASN A 92 1.45 12.37 -20.48
N LYS A 93 2.22 13.26 -21.11
CA LYS A 93 2.64 14.53 -20.49
C LYS A 93 1.45 15.45 -20.23
N MET A 94 0.55 15.58 -21.20
CA MET A 94 -0.66 16.42 -21.10
C MET A 94 -1.64 15.85 -20.07
N THR A 95 -1.83 14.53 -20.04
CA THR A 95 -2.66 13.85 -19.04
C THR A 95 -2.11 14.05 -17.64
N SER A 96 -0.79 13.89 -17.46
CA SER A 96 -0.12 14.14 -16.18
C SER A 96 -0.29 15.58 -15.71
N LEU A 97 -0.13 16.56 -16.61
CA LEU A 97 -0.32 17.97 -16.30
C LEU A 97 -1.78 18.28 -15.95
N TYR A 98 -2.73 17.79 -16.74
CA TYR A 98 -4.15 17.95 -16.49
C TYR A 98 -4.58 17.40 -15.13
N ARG A 99 -4.18 16.17 -14.80
CA ARG A 99 -4.45 15.54 -13.51
C ARG A 99 -3.82 16.29 -12.34
N LYS A 100 -2.66 16.93 -12.56
CA LYS A 100 -2.03 17.80 -11.54
C LYS A 100 -2.90 19.02 -11.19
N PHE A 101 -3.63 19.58 -12.16
CA PHE A 101 -4.47 20.77 -11.94
C PHE A 101 -5.91 20.45 -11.53
N VAL A 102 -6.49 19.39 -12.10
CA VAL A 102 -7.90 19.01 -11.88
C VAL A 102 -8.06 18.02 -10.72
N GLY A 103 -6.96 17.40 -10.29
CA GLY A 103 -6.97 16.27 -9.37
C GLY A 103 -7.20 14.96 -10.15
N ASP A 104 -6.43 13.93 -9.81
CA ASP A 104 -6.67 12.57 -10.30
C ASP A 104 -7.70 11.92 -9.38
N LYS A 105 -8.99 12.00 -9.72
CA LYS A 105 -10.01 11.27 -8.97
C LYS A 105 -9.89 9.80 -9.33
N ARG A 106 -9.32 9.01 -8.42
CA ARG A 106 -9.31 7.55 -8.57
C ARG A 106 -10.72 7.00 -8.53
N LYS A 107 -10.88 5.78 -9.04
CA LYS A 107 -12.22 5.23 -9.23
C LYS A 107 -12.94 5.01 -7.91
N ALA A 108 -12.24 4.46 -6.92
CA ALA A 108 -12.68 4.43 -5.54
C ALA A 108 -13.16 5.81 -5.01
N GLU A 109 -12.40 6.89 -5.25
CA GLU A 109 -12.76 8.25 -4.82
C GLU A 109 -14.04 8.77 -5.50
N ALA A 110 -14.31 8.36 -6.75
CA ALA A 110 -15.55 8.69 -7.44
C ALA A 110 -16.79 8.06 -6.79
N TYR A 111 -16.63 6.96 -6.05
CA TYR A 111 -17.67 6.32 -5.24
C TYR A 111 -17.65 6.79 -3.78
N GLY A 112 -16.89 7.86 -3.47
CA GLY A 112 -16.76 8.38 -2.11
C GLY A 112 -15.91 7.49 -1.20
N ILE A 113 -15.17 6.54 -1.76
CA ILE A 113 -14.25 5.69 -1.00
C ILE A 113 -12.90 6.41 -0.92
N PRO A 114 -12.44 6.79 0.28
CA PRO A 114 -11.16 7.49 0.43
C PRO A 114 -9.99 6.63 -0.04
N THR A 115 -9.04 7.21 -0.77
CA THR A 115 -7.80 6.53 -1.17
C THR A 115 -6.57 7.42 -1.04
N VAL A 116 -5.42 6.85 -0.64
CA VAL A 116 -4.13 7.56 -0.56
C VAL A 116 -3.40 7.53 -1.90
N SER A 117 -3.14 8.69 -2.51
CA SER A 117 -2.48 8.78 -3.83
C SER A 117 -1.04 8.33 -3.73
N HIS A 118 -0.42 7.98 -4.86
CA HIS A 118 0.98 7.58 -4.84
C HIS A 118 1.90 8.69 -4.28
N SER A 119 1.60 9.97 -4.60
CA SER A 119 2.33 11.12 -4.05
C SER A 119 2.12 11.28 -2.54
N GLU A 120 0.89 11.12 -2.05
CA GLU A 120 0.59 11.18 -0.62
C GLU A 120 1.22 10.01 0.13
N TYR A 121 1.18 8.81 -0.44
CA TYR A 121 1.89 7.64 0.06
C TYR A 121 3.39 7.93 0.22
N LEU A 122 4.06 8.44 -0.82
CA LEU A 122 5.47 8.77 -0.75
C LEU A 122 5.76 9.89 0.27
N SER A 123 4.90 10.90 0.35
CA SER A 123 5.03 11.96 1.36
C SER A 123 4.91 11.39 2.76
N LEU A 124 3.91 10.55 2.99
CA LEU A 124 3.66 9.89 4.26
C LEU A 124 4.86 9.04 4.70
N CYS A 125 5.38 8.20 3.81
CA CYS A 125 6.55 7.36 4.09
C CYS A 125 7.79 8.20 4.43
N ARG A 126 8.01 9.33 3.74
CA ARG A 126 9.12 10.24 4.07
C ARG A 126 8.95 10.88 5.43
N ASP A 127 7.74 11.31 5.79
CA ASP A 127 7.47 11.93 7.08
C ASP A 127 7.65 10.94 8.24
N ILE A 128 7.23 9.68 8.05
CA ILE A 128 7.47 8.60 9.01
C ILE A 128 8.97 8.42 9.26
N VAL A 129 9.74 8.22 8.19
CA VAL A 129 11.18 7.95 8.29
C VAL A 129 11.95 9.15 8.85
N ALA A 130 11.51 10.37 8.53
CA ALA A 130 12.10 11.60 9.05
C ALA A 130 11.67 11.92 10.50
N GLY A 131 10.81 11.09 11.12
CA GLY A 131 10.28 11.34 12.47
C GLY A 131 9.34 12.54 12.56
N LYS A 132 8.86 13.07 11.42
CA LYS A 132 7.90 14.17 11.37
C LYS A 132 6.47 13.73 11.66
N ARG A 133 6.23 12.41 11.61
CA ARG A 133 4.94 11.78 11.87
C ARG A 133 5.14 10.49 12.65
N SER A 134 4.16 10.15 13.48
CA SER A 134 4.07 8.83 14.13
C SER A 134 4.07 7.70 13.09
N TYR A 135 4.80 6.64 13.37
CA TYR A 135 4.71 5.38 12.63
C TYR A 135 3.55 4.48 13.13
N VAL A 136 2.89 4.84 14.23
CA VAL A 136 1.68 4.18 14.75
C VAL A 136 0.46 4.96 14.29
N PHE A 137 -0.42 4.30 13.55
CA PHE A 137 -1.59 4.94 12.92
C PHE A 137 -2.89 4.71 13.66
N ASN A 138 -3.05 3.54 14.25
CA ASN A 138 -4.31 3.14 14.87
C ASN A 138 -4.26 3.39 16.39
N ASP A 139 -5.41 3.44 17.03
CA ASP A 139 -5.52 3.55 18.48
C ASP A 139 -5.14 2.24 19.20
N ASP A 140 -4.99 2.30 20.52
CA ASP A 140 -4.59 1.15 21.34
C ASP A 140 -5.65 0.05 21.45
N THR A 141 -6.87 0.30 20.98
CA THR A 141 -7.95 -0.68 20.90
C THR A 141 -8.01 -1.41 19.56
N TRP A 142 -7.11 -1.08 18.62
CA TRP A 142 -7.13 -1.57 17.26
C TRP A 142 -7.11 -3.11 17.13
N GLY A 143 -7.86 -3.61 16.15
CA GLY A 143 -7.88 -5.02 15.77
C GLY A 143 -8.37 -5.91 16.90
N LEU A 144 -7.54 -6.87 17.29
CA LEU A 144 -7.85 -7.84 18.35
C LEU A 144 -7.15 -7.49 19.67
N ALA A 145 -6.84 -6.22 19.91
CA ALA A 145 -6.12 -5.78 21.11
C ALA A 145 -6.88 -6.09 22.42
N GLN A 146 -8.20 -6.18 22.36
CA GLN A 146 -9.05 -6.52 23.51
C GLN A 146 -9.31 -8.02 23.66
N GLU A 147 -8.83 -8.84 22.72
CA GLU A 147 -9.09 -10.28 22.67
C GLU A 147 -7.91 -11.09 23.22
N SER A 148 -8.21 -12.08 24.05
CA SER A 148 -7.22 -13.06 24.49
C SER A 148 -7.19 -14.24 23.53
N LEU A 149 -6.26 -14.21 22.56
CA LEU A 149 -6.11 -15.27 21.56
C LEU A 149 -5.30 -16.46 22.10
N LYS A 150 -5.68 -17.67 21.71
CA LYS A 150 -4.96 -18.89 22.07
C LYS A 150 -3.62 -18.96 21.32
N GLU A 151 -2.52 -19.08 22.07
CA GLU A 151 -1.19 -19.29 21.49
C GLU A 151 -0.91 -20.78 21.23
N PHE A 152 -0.32 -21.08 20.07
CA PHE A 152 0.11 -22.42 19.68
C PHE A 152 1.62 -22.43 19.49
N ILE A 153 2.33 -23.21 20.30
CA ILE A 153 3.77 -23.42 20.15
C ILE A 153 3.98 -24.64 19.25
N ILE A 154 4.46 -24.39 18.03
CA ILE A 154 4.88 -25.46 17.12
C ILE A 154 6.31 -25.85 17.50
N ARG A 155 6.49 -27.11 17.91
CA ARG A 155 7.82 -27.70 18.11
C ARG A 155 8.20 -28.42 16.83
N THR A 156 9.39 -28.18 16.32
CA THR A 156 9.97 -29.02 15.26
C THR A 156 10.13 -30.45 15.80
N ALA A 157 9.67 -31.44 15.04
CA ALA A 157 10.08 -32.82 15.27
C ALA A 157 11.60 -32.88 15.15
N GLY A 158 12.26 -33.36 16.20
CA GLY A 158 13.72 -33.51 16.25
C GLY A 158 14.22 -34.60 15.31
#